data_AF-A0A4D6NVP7-F1
#
_entry.id   AF-A0A4D6NVP7-F1
#
_cell.length_a   1.000
_cell.length_b   1.000
_cell.length_c   1.000
_cell.angle_alpha   90.00
_cell.angle_beta   90.00
_cell.angle_gamma   90.00
#
_symmetry.space_group_name_H-M   'P 1'
#
loop_
_entity.id
_entity.type
_entity.pdbx_description
1 polymer ?
#
loop_
_entity_poly.entity_id
_entity_poly.type
_entity_poly.pdbx_seq_one_letter_code
_entity_poly.pdbx_strand_id
1 'polypeptide(L)'
;MNNSMVLEEELDLSLSLRCGSSTRTPSPFFLYLPPVNHSQTLCYNLDPSIMLFSSNTYLSLASCTHDTNPPNAPAEATENVSTVTRSRRTSSTRRSKAMSETVPALFPWAKNQRASIHSKEYLSENNIHTIKGKVHCKRCDHEFELSLDLEEKLNDLCQFISRGKNKWHNRAPRVWMSPVFPKCPLCGRESSTRPIIAKNKKEINWLFLLLGQMLGCCKLNHLKYFCKHNEIHRTGAKDRLLYDIYENLINQLVPDFSSNS
;
A
#
# COMPACT_ATOMS: atom_id res chain seq x y z
N MET A 1 -47.14 -0.24 15.22
CA MET A 1 -45.98 -1.08 14.87
C MET A 1 -45.50 -0.60 13.51
N ASN A 2 -44.46 0.23 13.47
CA ASN A 2 -44.01 0.84 12.22
C ASN A 2 -42.65 0.25 11.86
N ASN A 3 -42.61 -0.56 10.80
CA ASN A 3 -41.36 -0.93 10.16
C ASN A 3 -40.83 0.29 9.42
N SER A 4 -39.59 0.69 9.71
CA SER A 4 -38.87 1.68 8.90
C SER A 4 -37.68 0.99 8.27
N MET A 5 -37.75 0.77 6.96
CA MET A 5 -36.58 0.42 6.15
C MET A 5 -35.54 1.54 6.29
N VAL A 6 -34.32 1.19 6.69
CA VAL A 6 -33.15 2.02 6.43
C VAL A 6 -32.45 1.36 5.24
N LEU A 7 -32.59 1.98 4.07
CA LEU A 7 -31.90 1.55 2.86
C LEU A 7 -30.42 1.95 2.97
N GLU A 8 -29.53 1.01 2.66
CA GLU A 8 -28.10 1.29 2.55
C GLU A 8 -27.83 2.01 1.22
N GLU A 9 -27.45 3.29 1.29
CA GLU A 9 -26.93 4.03 0.13
C GLU A 9 -25.45 3.66 -0.12
N GLU A 10 -25.21 2.68 -1.00
CA GLU A 10 -23.90 2.57 -1.67
C GLU A 10 -23.74 3.75 -2.66
N LEU A 11 -23.02 4.79 -2.23
CA LEU A 11 -22.60 5.87 -3.13
C LEU A 11 -21.28 5.52 -3.82
N ASP A 12 -21.39 5.19 -5.11
CA ASP A 12 -20.32 4.87 -6.03
C ASP A 12 -19.32 6.03 -6.19
N LEU A 13 -18.11 5.87 -5.63
CA LEU A 13 -17.04 6.86 -5.65
C LEU A 13 -16.05 6.62 -6.81
N SER A 14 -16.56 6.70 -8.05
CA SER A 14 -15.74 6.72 -9.27
C SER A 14 -15.05 8.08 -9.48
N LEU A 15 -14.09 8.41 -8.61
CA LEU A 15 -13.23 9.60 -8.80
C LEU A 15 -12.39 9.46 -10.08
N SER A 16 -12.80 10.22 -11.10
CA SER A 16 -12.22 10.18 -12.44
C SER A 16 -10.79 10.74 -12.44
N LEU A 17 -9.79 9.86 -12.56
CA LEU A 17 -8.41 10.23 -12.85
C LEU A 17 -8.29 10.72 -14.31
N ARG A 18 -8.79 11.93 -14.58
CA ARG A 18 -8.58 12.62 -15.86
C ARG A 18 -7.13 13.07 -15.96
N CYS A 19 -6.38 12.47 -16.89
CA CYS A 19 -5.09 13.01 -17.30
C CYS A 19 -5.35 14.24 -18.19
N GLY A 20 -4.92 15.43 -17.76
CA GLY A 20 -5.14 16.68 -18.49
C GLY A 20 -4.38 16.71 -19.82
N SER A 21 -5.09 16.52 -20.94
CA SER A 21 -4.56 16.78 -22.28
C SER A 21 -4.70 18.27 -22.62
N SER A 22 -3.64 19.04 -22.40
CA SER A 22 -3.62 20.45 -22.78
C SER A 22 -3.55 20.60 -24.31
N THR A 23 -4.55 21.27 -24.87
CA THR A 23 -4.73 21.42 -26.32
C THR A 23 -3.92 22.59 -26.87
N ARG A 24 -2.98 22.32 -27.78
CA ARG A 24 -2.49 23.30 -28.77
C ARG A 24 -2.48 22.68 -30.17
N THR A 25 -3.18 23.34 -31.07
CA THR A 25 -3.41 23.00 -32.49
C THR A 25 -2.44 23.82 -33.38
N PRO A 26 -2.30 23.51 -34.69
CA PRO A 26 -1.46 22.44 -35.20
C PRO A 26 -0.34 22.93 -36.15
N SER A 27 0.64 22.09 -36.47
CA SER A 27 1.49 22.25 -37.66
C SER A 27 1.93 20.88 -38.19
N PRO A 28 1.88 20.62 -39.51
CA PRO A 28 2.04 19.28 -40.06
C PRO A 28 3.52 18.96 -40.36
N PHE A 29 4.15 18.17 -39.50
CA PHE A 29 5.38 17.46 -39.88
C PHE A 29 5.09 16.00 -40.19
N PHE A 30 5.29 15.66 -41.46
CA PHE A 30 5.22 14.29 -41.97
C PHE A 30 6.20 13.38 -41.20
N LEU A 31 5.69 12.25 -40.71
CA LEU A 31 6.48 11.03 -40.61
C LEU A 31 5.69 9.90 -41.28
N TYR A 32 6.18 9.48 -42.44
CA TYR A 32 5.76 8.27 -43.11
C TYR A 32 6.08 7.05 -42.23
N LEU A 33 5.12 6.15 -42.05
CA LEU A 33 5.40 4.72 -41.87
C LEU A 33 4.85 3.96 -43.08
N PRO A 34 5.59 2.98 -43.64
CA PRO A 34 5.13 2.21 -44.78
C PRO A 34 4.08 1.16 -44.37
N PRO A 35 3.17 0.75 -45.28
CA PRO A 35 2.20 -0.30 -45.02
C PRO A 35 2.86 -1.68 -45.11
N VAL A 36 2.67 -2.52 -44.09
CA VAL A 36 2.94 -3.96 -44.19
C VAL A 36 1.63 -4.65 -44.56
N ASN A 37 1.56 -5.19 -45.78
CA ASN A 37 0.36 -5.77 -46.36
C ASN A 37 0.52 -7.30 -46.50
N HIS A 38 -0.48 -8.07 -46.05
CA HIS A 38 -0.80 -9.50 -46.31
C HIS A 38 0.31 -10.58 -46.44
N SER A 39 0.12 -11.82 -45.99
CA SER A 39 -1.04 -12.71 -46.18
C SER A 39 -1.24 -13.64 -44.98
N GLN A 40 -2.44 -13.75 -44.39
CA GLN A 40 -3.52 -14.70 -44.76
C GLN A 40 -3.08 -16.19 -44.87
N THR A 41 -3.50 -17.03 -43.91
CA THR A 41 -4.37 -18.20 -44.21
C THR A 41 -5.08 -18.76 -42.95
N LEU A 42 -6.42 -18.79 -43.02
CA LEU A 42 -7.41 -19.75 -42.48
C LEU A 42 -7.07 -20.54 -41.19
N CYS A 43 -7.77 -20.32 -40.06
CA CYS A 43 -9.11 -20.87 -39.71
C CYS A 43 -9.12 -22.38 -39.39
N TYR A 44 -9.60 -22.77 -38.18
CA TYR A 44 -10.80 -23.62 -38.01
C TYR A 44 -11.21 -23.75 -36.51
N ASN A 45 -12.45 -23.29 -36.24
CA ASN A 45 -13.48 -23.86 -35.37
C ASN A 45 -13.37 -23.95 -33.82
N LEU A 46 -14.44 -23.39 -33.21
CA LEU A 46 -15.13 -23.79 -31.97
C LEU A 46 -15.45 -25.33 -31.96
N ASP A 47 -15.88 -26.01 -30.90
CA ASP A 47 -16.55 -25.60 -29.65
C ASP A 47 -16.26 -26.60 -28.47
N PRO A 48 -17.06 -26.84 -27.39
CA PRO A 48 -16.47 -26.92 -26.04
C PRO A 48 -16.83 -28.21 -25.26
N SER A 49 -16.61 -28.16 -23.93
CA SER A 49 -17.10 -29.10 -22.90
C SER A 49 -16.30 -30.40 -22.70
N ILE A 50 -15.64 -30.54 -21.54
CA ILE A 50 -15.98 -31.58 -20.55
C ILE A 50 -15.84 -30.96 -19.14
N MET A 51 -16.95 -30.94 -18.40
CA MET A 51 -16.93 -30.88 -16.93
C MET A 51 -16.79 -32.30 -16.40
N LEU A 52 -15.84 -32.56 -15.50
CA LEU A 52 -15.90 -33.74 -14.62
C LEU A 52 -15.11 -33.50 -13.32
N PHE A 53 -15.81 -33.64 -12.21
CA PHE A 53 -15.29 -33.61 -10.83
C PHE A 53 -14.78 -35.01 -10.43
N SER A 54 -14.14 -35.09 -9.25
CA SER A 54 -13.67 -36.29 -8.51
C SER A 54 -12.15 -36.54 -8.60
N SER A 55 -11.44 -36.96 -7.55
CA SER A 55 -11.85 -37.14 -6.13
C SER A 55 -10.64 -37.13 -5.19
N ASN A 56 -10.92 -37.00 -3.88
CA ASN A 56 -9.94 -37.15 -2.80
C ASN A 56 -9.33 -38.56 -2.74
N THR A 57 -8.05 -38.64 -2.37
CA THR A 57 -7.43 -39.90 -1.91
C THR A 57 -7.14 -39.80 -0.41
N TYR A 58 -7.96 -40.45 0.41
CA TYR A 58 -7.62 -40.77 1.80
C TYR A 58 -6.61 -41.93 1.81
N LEU A 59 -5.66 -41.92 2.75
CA LEU A 59 -4.98 -43.14 3.20
C LEU A 59 -4.91 -43.17 4.73
N SER A 60 -5.38 -44.29 5.27
CA SER A 60 -5.46 -44.64 6.70
C SER A 60 -4.08 -44.61 7.39
N LEU A 61 -3.97 -44.10 8.61
CA LEU A 61 -4.28 -44.76 9.89
C LEU A 61 -3.40 -45.98 10.17
N ALA A 62 -2.57 -45.85 11.20
CA ALA A 62 -2.04 -46.97 11.97
C ALA A 62 -2.39 -46.71 13.45
N SER A 63 -3.07 -47.66 14.09
CA SER A 63 -3.42 -47.63 15.52
C SER A 63 -2.62 -48.70 16.27
N CYS A 64 -2.19 -48.39 17.49
CA CYS A 64 -1.69 -49.38 18.46
C CYS A 64 -2.28 -49.11 19.85
N THR A 65 -2.62 -50.17 20.58
CA THR A 65 -3.23 -50.19 21.94
C THR A 65 -2.53 -51.29 22.77
N HIS A 66 -2.81 -51.57 24.05
CA HIS A 66 -3.88 -51.16 24.98
C HIS A 66 -3.31 -51.15 26.43
N ASP A 67 -3.83 -50.28 27.30
CA ASP A 67 -3.84 -50.40 28.78
C ASP A 67 -2.46 -50.39 29.52
N THR A 68 -2.33 -50.13 30.83
CA THR A 68 -3.27 -50.22 31.97
C THR A 68 -2.93 -49.17 33.07
N ASN A 69 -3.90 -48.87 33.95
CA ASN A 69 -3.82 -48.03 35.18
C ASN A 69 -4.10 -48.96 36.42
N PRO A 70 -4.25 -48.54 37.71
CA PRO A 70 -4.05 -47.25 38.40
C PRO A 70 -3.22 -47.39 39.74
N PRO A 71 -3.66 -46.98 40.96
CA PRO A 71 -3.38 -45.69 41.62
C PRO A 71 -2.62 -45.78 42.98
N ASN A 72 -2.20 -44.63 43.54
CA ASN A 72 -2.35 -44.33 44.98
C ASN A 72 -2.05 -42.86 45.36
N ALA A 73 -2.61 -42.41 46.48
CA ALA A 73 -2.46 -41.08 47.08
C ALA A 73 -2.05 -41.22 48.59
N PRO A 74 -2.21 -40.22 49.47
CA PRO A 74 -1.32 -39.07 49.64
C PRO A 74 -0.73 -38.95 51.06
N ALA A 75 0.37 -38.19 51.21
CA ALA A 75 0.83 -37.55 52.45
C ALA A 75 1.99 -36.61 52.07
N GLU A 76 2.38 -35.56 52.77
CA GLU A 76 1.80 -34.58 53.71
C GLU A 76 2.99 -33.61 53.99
N ALA A 77 2.72 -32.42 54.51
CA ALA A 77 3.62 -31.28 54.70
C ALA A 77 5.13 -31.55 54.97
N THR A 78 5.98 -30.71 54.36
CA THR A 78 6.91 -29.88 55.16
C THR A 78 7.27 -28.59 54.45
N GLU A 79 7.48 -27.55 55.25
CA GLU A 79 7.81 -26.21 54.81
C GLU A 79 9.20 -26.16 54.14
N ASN A 80 9.42 -25.18 53.26
CA ASN A 80 10.61 -24.32 53.30
C ASN A 80 10.53 -23.21 52.24
N VAL A 81 10.41 -21.96 52.72
CA VAL A 81 10.49 -20.77 51.88
C VAL A 81 11.91 -20.61 51.33
N SER A 82 12.04 -20.52 50.01
CA SER A 82 13.25 -19.98 49.37
C SER A 82 12.88 -19.27 48.08
N THR A 83 12.66 -17.96 48.23
CA THR A 83 12.27 -17.03 47.17
C THR A 83 13.42 -16.91 46.16
N VAL A 84 13.43 -17.77 45.12
CA VAL A 84 14.35 -17.62 43.99
C VAL A 84 13.87 -16.43 43.15
N THR A 85 14.26 -15.24 43.60
CA THR A 85 14.06 -13.97 42.90
C THR A 85 14.76 -14.05 41.55
N ARG A 86 13.99 -14.41 40.51
CA ARG A 86 14.49 -14.60 39.16
C ARG A 86 14.96 -13.24 38.62
N SER A 87 16.24 -12.95 38.82
CA SER A 87 16.86 -11.67 38.50
C SER A 87 16.63 -11.36 37.02
N ARG A 88 15.64 -10.51 36.77
CA ARG A 88 15.24 -10.07 35.44
C ARG A 88 16.36 -9.19 34.96
N ARG A 89 17.28 -9.74 34.15
CA ARG A 89 18.34 -8.98 33.47
C ARG A 89 17.71 -7.84 32.66
N THR A 90 17.58 -6.68 33.31
CA THR A 90 17.45 -5.39 32.66
C THR A 90 18.76 -5.13 31.95
N SER A 91 18.87 -5.63 30.73
CA SER A 91 19.90 -5.17 29.79
C SER A 91 19.59 -3.71 29.48
N SER A 92 20.09 -2.83 30.33
CA SER A 92 20.05 -1.39 30.13
C SER A 92 20.59 -1.08 28.75
N THR A 93 19.69 -0.60 27.90
CA THR A 93 19.92 0.53 26.99
C THR A 93 21.41 0.83 26.72
N ARG A 94 22.08 -0.08 26.01
CA ARG A 94 23.19 0.32 25.14
C ARG A 94 22.57 1.27 24.12
N ARG A 95 22.62 2.57 24.43
CA ARG A 95 22.27 3.66 23.51
C ARG A 95 22.94 3.31 22.19
N SER A 96 22.14 2.95 21.19
CA SER A 96 22.65 2.68 19.86
C SER A 96 23.12 4.01 19.30
N LYS A 97 24.41 4.27 19.50
CA LYS A 97 25.25 5.30 18.87
C LYS A 97 24.58 5.81 17.61
N ALA A 98 24.23 7.10 17.60
CA ALA A 98 23.48 7.75 16.52
C ALA A 98 24.10 7.41 15.15
N MET A 99 23.50 6.42 14.48
CA MET A 99 24.09 5.81 13.29
C MET A 99 23.54 6.55 12.08
N SER A 100 24.20 7.68 11.78
CA SER A 100 23.96 8.60 10.67
C SER A 100 22.62 8.38 9.97
N GLU A 101 21.60 9.12 10.44
CA GLU A 101 20.26 9.07 9.87
C GLU A 101 20.24 9.58 8.41
N THR A 102 21.23 10.41 8.08
CA THR A 102 21.56 10.91 6.74
C THR A 102 21.75 9.78 5.74
N VAL A 103 20.80 9.66 4.81
CA VAL A 103 20.86 8.85 3.59
C VAL A 103 20.77 9.84 2.42
N PRO A 104 21.54 9.68 1.32
CA PRO A 104 21.40 10.57 0.17
C PRO A 104 19.95 10.59 -0.33
N ALA A 105 19.39 11.79 -0.52
CA ALA A 105 18.09 11.98 -1.14
C ALA A 105 18.08 11.37 -2.55
N LEU A 106 17.21 10.38 -2.77
CA LEU A 106 17.06 9.67 -4.05
C LEU A 106 16.10 10.36 -5.02
N PHE A 107 15.36 11.36 -4.53
CA PHE A 107 14.41 12.16 -5.29
C PHE A 107 14.51 13.62 -4.83
N PRO A 108 14.29 14.62 -5.70
CA PRO A 108 14.33 16.05 -5.32
C PRO A 108 13.36 16.43 -4.18
N TRP A 109 12.28 15.66 -4.01
CA TRP A 109 11.27 15.86 -2.95
C TRP A 109 11.52 15.06 -1.67
N ALA A 110 12.54 14.19 -1.64
CA ALA A 110 12.89 13.38 -0.47
C ALA A 110 13.93 14.11 0.38
N LYS A 111 13.75 14.12 1.71
CA LYS A 111 14.78 14.61 2.63
C LYS A 111 15.96 13.64 2.64
N ASN A 112 17.10 14.10 3.15
CA ASN A 112 18.22 13.22 3.51
C ASN A 112 17.90 12.30 4.73
N GLN A 113 16.66 12.31 5.24
CA GLN A 113 16.18 11.41 6.28
C GLN A 113 15.34 10.27 5.67
N ARG A 114 15.36 9.10 6.30
CA ARG A 114 14.75 7.89 5.74
C ARG A 114 13.24 7.97 5.75
N ALA A 115 12.63 7.80 4.58
CA ALA A 115 11.18 7.82 4.43
C ALA A 115 10.54 9.14 4.92
N SER A 116 11.26 10.25 4.73
CA SER A 116 10.81 11.60 5.03
C SER A 116 10.83 12.45 3.76
N ILE A 117 9.89 13.38 3.64
CA ILE A 117 9.70 14.22 2.45
C ILE A 117 9.72 15.70 2.82
N HIS A 118 9.99 16.56 1.84
CA HIS A 118 9.92 18.02 2.00
C HIS A 118 8.46 18.52 2.01
N SER A 119 8.24 19.72 2.55
CA SER A 119 6.92 20.35 2.63
C SER A 119 6.50 20.96 1.29
N LYS A 120 5.21 21.29 1.12
CA LYS A 120 4.67 21.91 -0.09
C LYS A 120 5.38 23.21 -0.42
N GLU A 121 5.70 24.01 0.59
CA GLU A 121 6.38 25.31 0.45
C GLU A 121 7.76 25.10 -0.20
N TYR A 122 8.57 24.20 0.36
CA TYR A 122 9.88 23.86 -0.21
C TYR A 122 9.77 23.34 -1.65
N LEU A 123 8.78 22.48 -1.93
CA LEU A 123 8.59 21.94 -3.29
C LEU A 123 8.24 23.05 -4.28
N SER A 124 7.36 23.99 -3.91
CA SER A 124 7.03 25.17 -4.71
C SER A 124 8.23 26.10 -4.91
N GLU A 125 8.98 26.42 -3.85
CA GLU A 125 10.20 27.27 -3.91
C GLU A 125 11.26 26.68 -4.86
N ASN A 126 11.34 25.36 -4.94
CA ASN A 126 12.27 24.65 -5.81
C ASN A 126 11.67 24.30 -7.20
N ASN A 127 10.49 24.84 -7.55
CA ASN A 127 9.77 24.61 -8.80
C ASN A 127 9.41 23.13 -9.07
N ILE A 128 9.24 22.33 -8.01
CA ILE A 128 8.92 20.90 -8.06
C ILE A 128 7.40 20.72 -8.05
N HIS A 129 6.75 20.99 -9.18
CA HIS A 129 5.30 20.84 -9.35
C HIS A 129 4.87 19.46 -9.87
N THR A 130 5.79 18.68 -10.44
CA THR A 130 5.49 17.37 -11.05
C THR A 130 6.21 16.25 -10.34
N ILE A 131 5.46 15.36 -9.69
CA ILE A 131 6.00 14.19 -9.00
C ILE A 131 5.90 12.98 -9.92
N LYS A 132 7.04 12.37 -10.22
CA LYS A 132 7.13 11.23 -11.14
C LYS A 132 7.34 9.91 -10.41
N GLY A 133 6.86 8.81 -11.01
CA GLY A 133 7.11 7.46 -10.50
C GLY A 133 6.89 6.37 -11.55
N LYS A 134 7.68 5.30 -11.43
CA LYS A 134 7.59 4.15 -12.33
C LYS A 134 6.37 3.30 -12.04
N VAL A 135 5.67 2.91 -13.11
CA VAL A 135 4.47 2.09 -13.09
C VAL A 135 4.56 0.98 -14.13
N HIS A 136 3.82 -0.10 -13.91
CA HIS A 136 3.71 -1.27 -14.78
C HIS A 136 2.24 -1.55 -15.07
N CYS A 137 1.88 -1.75 -16.34
CA CYS A 137 0.54 -2.16 -16.72
C CYS A 137 0.40 -3.69 -16.73
N LYS A 138 -0.44 -4.22 -15.85
CA LYS A 138 -0.73 -5.67 -15.76
C LYS A 138 -1.45 -6.29 -16.97
N ARG A 139 -1.80 -5.50 -17.99
CA ARG A 139 -2.61 -5.94 -19.15
C ARG A 139 -1.81 -6.03 -20.44
N CYS A 140 -0.84 -5.14 -20.64
CA CYS A 140 0.08 -5.18 -21.78
C CYS A 140 1.55 -5.42 -21.36
N ASP A 141 1.81 -5.62 -20.07
CA ASP A 141 3.13 -5.89 -19.47
C ASP A 141 4.18 -4.76 -19.61
N HIS A 142 3.78 -3.58 -20.11
CA HIS A 142 4.70 -2.45 -20.30
C HIS A 142 4.96 -1.68 -19.00
N GLU A 143 6.22 -1.32 -18.76
CA GLU A 143 6.65 -0.34 -17.77
C GLU A 143 6.75 1.06 -18.38
N PHE A 144 6.36 2.09 -17.63
CA PHE A 144 6.48 3.49 -18.02
C PHE A 144 6.57 4.42 -16.80
N GLU A 145 6.86 5.70 -17.01
CA GLU A 145 6.85 6.71 -15.96
C GLU A 145 5.52 7.48 -15.98
N LEU A 146 4.83 7.52 -14.83
CA LEU A 146 3.65 8.34 -14.63
C LEU A 146 4.04 9.64 -13.93
N SER A 147 3.52 10.76 -14.42
CA SER A 147 3.67 12.09 -13.81
C SER A 147 2.37 12.48 -13.12
N LEU A 148 2.46 13.01 -11.90
CA LEU A 148 1.35 13.55 -11.12
C LEU A 148 1.61 15.03 -10.85
N ASP A 149 0.59 15.88 -11.03
CA ASP A 149 0.63 17.25 -10.55
C ASP A 149 0.55 17.27 -9.02
N LEU A 150 1.46 18.00 -8.38
CA LEU A 150 1.57 18.08 -6.93
C LEU A 150 0.36 18.78 -6.30
N GLU A 151 -0.10 19.89 -6.88
CA GLU A 151 -1.13 20.72 -6.27
C GLU A 151 -2.51 20.10 -6.45
N GLU A 152 -2.84 19.65 -7.66
CA GLU A 152 -4.09 18.96 -7.96
C GLU A 152 -4.27 17.74 -7.05
N LYS A 153 -3.26 16.86 -6.98
CA LYS A 153 -3.38 15.58 -6.25
C LYS A 153 -3.26 15.75 -4.74
N LEU A 154 -2.53 16.74 -4.25
CA LEU A 154 -2.52 17.08 -2.83
C LEU A 154 -3.87 17.67 -2.40
N ASN A 155 -4.47 18.56 -3.20
CA ASN A 155 -5.79 19.12 -2.91
C ASN A 155 -6.89 18.05 -2.91
N ASP A 156 -6.92 17.18 -3.93
CA ASP A 156 -7.83 16.02 -3.99
C ASP A 156 -7.73 15.15 -2.72
N LEU A 157 -6.49 14.83 -2.30
CA LEU A 157 -6.23 13.97 -1.15
C LEU A 157 -6.60 14.65 0.18
N CYS A 158 -6.25 15.92 0.36
CA CYS A 158 -6.65 16.71 1.52
C CYS A 158 -8.18 16.77 1.65
N GLN A 159 -8.88 17.09 0.55
CA GLN A 159 -10.35 17.13 0.52
C GLN A 159 -10.97 15.76 0.84
N PHE A 160 -10.40 14.67 0.33
CA PHE A 160 -10.85 13.31 0.64
C PHE A 160 -10.67 12.96 2.13
N ILE A 161 -9.53 13.33 2.73
CA ILE A 161 -9.26 13.09 4.15
C ILE A 161 -10.20 13.91 5.04
N SER A 162 -10.34 15.22 4.82
CA SER A 162 -11.22 16.07 5.65
C SER A 162 -12.69 15.62 5.65
N ARG A 163 -13.18 15.04 4.55
CA ARG A 163 -14.55 14.47 4.47
C ARG A 163 -14.72 13.14 5.23
N GLY A 164 -13.62 12.40 5.45
CA GLY A 164 -13.65 11.01 5.91
C GLY A 164 -13.05 10.74 7.28
N LYS A 165 -12.06 11.54 7.72
CA LYS A 165 -11.22 11.31 8.90
C LYS A 165 -12.02 10.87 10.14
N ASN A 166 -13.05 11.64 10.47
CA ASN A 166 -13.90 11.43 11.66
C ASN A 166 -14.71 10.12 11.65
N LYS A 167 -14.89 9.49 10.48
CA LYS A 167 -15.61 8.20 10.30
C LYS A 167 -14.69 6.98 10.29
N TRP A 168 -13.36 7.19 10.20
CA TRP A 168 -12.41 6.11 9.91
C TRP A 168 -11.77 5.48 11.15
N HIS A 169 -11.89 6.11 12.33
CA HIS A 169 -11.44 5.57 13.63
C HIS A 169 -10.01 4.99 13.60
N ASN A 170 -9.07 5.74 13.03
CA ASN A 170 -7.65 5.39 12.86
C ASN A 170 -7.42 4.10 12.04
N ARG A 171 -8.26 3.87 11.02
CA ARG A 171 -8.10 2.78 10.04
C ARG A 171 -8.22 3.33 8.62
N ALA A 172 -7.37 2.84 7.71
CA ALA A 172 -7.44 3.26 6.32
C ALA A 172 -8.77 2.84 5.67
N PRO A 173 -9.44 3.73 4.91
CA PRO A 173 -10.63 3.38 4.14
C PRO A 173 -10.34 2.31 3.08
N ARG A 174 -11.38 1.63 2.60
CA ARG A 174 -11.28 0.55 1.61
C ARG A 174 -10.47 0.95 0.37
N VAL A 175 -10.64 2.19 -0.12
CA VAL A 175 -9.92 2.73 -1.28
C VAL A 175 -8.40 2.82 -1.08
N TRP A 176 -7.91 3.00 0.15
CA TRP A 176 -6.47 2.97 0.45
C TRP A 176 -5.96 1.55 0.68
N MET A 177 -6.81 0.64 1.17
CA MET A 177 -6.47 -0.78 1.30
C MET A 177 -6.41 -1.49 -0.06
N SER A 178 -7.25 -1.07 -1.00
CA SER A 178 -7.29 -1.52 -2.41
C SER A 178 -7.31 -0.30 -3.36
N PRO A 179 -6.14 0.29 -3.66
CA PRO A 179 -6.03 1.47 -4.53
C PRO A 179 -6.70 1.30 -5.90
N VAL A 180 -7.42 2.34 -6.32
CA VAL A 180 -7.91 2.49 -7.68
C VAL A 180 -6.74 2.91 -8.57
N PHE A 181 -6.54 2.22 -9.70
CA PHE A 181 -5.40 2.44 -10.57
C PHE A 181 -5.79 3.26 -11.81
N PRO A 182 -4.92 4.15 -12.32
CA PRO A 182 -5.19 4.86 -13.56
C PRO A 182 -5.26 3.92 -14.76
N LYS A 183 -6.00 4.34 -15.78
CA LYS A 183 -6.01 3.74 -17.12
C LYS A 183 -4.61 3.72 -17.71
N CYS A 184 -4.25 2.64 -18.39
CA CYS A 184 -2.98 2.56 -19.11
C CYS A 184 -3.06 3.41 -20.39
N PRO A 185 -2.11 4.34 -20.63
CA PRO A 185 -2.09 5.16 -21.84
C PRO A 185 -1.76 4.35 -23.11
N LEU A 186 -1.06 3.21 -22.95
CA LEU A 186 -0.58 2.39 -24.08
C LEU A 186 -1.65 1.42 -24.60
N CYS A 187 -2.33 0.67 -23.71
CA CYS A 187 -3.36 -0.30 -24.10
C CYS A 187 -4.80 0.13 -23.82
N GLY A 188 -5.00 1.34 -23.29
CA GLY A 188 -6.31 1.92 -23.03
C GLY A 188 -7.15 1.26 -21.92
N ARG A 189 -6.66 0.19 -21.28
CA ARG A 189 -7.43 -0.57 -20.27
C ARG A 189 -7.40 0.10 -18.89
N GLU A 190 -8.57 0.17 -18.27
CA GLU A 190 -8.80 0.72 -16.93
C GLU A 190 -8.16 -0.13 -15.82
N SER A 191 -7.94 0.51 -14.67
CA SER A 191 -7.47 -0.11 -13.42
C SER A 191 -6.29 -1.07 -13.55
N SER A 192 -5.40 -0.82 -14.51
CA SER A 192 -4.35 -1.75 -14.94
C SER A 192 -2.93 -1.33 -14.55
N THR A 193 -2.73 -0.04 -14.28
CA THR A 193 -1.42 0.61 -14.05
C THR A 193 -1.05 0.59 -12.57
N ARG A 194 -0.14 -0.29 -12.15
CA ARG A 194 0.32 -0.40 -10.75
C ARG A 194 1.67 0.25 -10.53
N PRO A 195 1.98 0.76 -9.32
CA PRO A 195 3.29 1.32 -9.03
C PRO A 195 4.34 0.21 -8.93
N ILE A 196 5.54 0.48 -9.45
CA ILE A 196 6.70 -0.38 -9.25
C ILE A 196 7.35 0.01 -7.92
N ILE A 197 7.20 -0.84 -6.92
CA ILE A 197 7.72 -0.58 -5.57
C ILE A 197 9.13 -1.18 -5.45
N ALA A 198 10.10 -0.33 -5.14
CA ALA A 198 11.50 -0.73 -5.00
C ALA A 198 11.69 -1.88 -3.99
N LYS A 199 12.58 -2.82 -4.32
CA LYS A 199 12.98 -3.93 -3.43
C LYS A 199 13.71 -3.41 -2.19
N ASN A 200 14.54 -2.38 -2.36
CA ASN A 200 15.18 -1.66 -1.27
C ASN A 200 14.21 -0.64 -0.68
N LYS A 201 13.97 -0.71 0.63
CA LYS A 201 13.02 0.15 1.34
C LYS A 201 13.44 1.62 1.40
N LYS A 202 14.74 1.91 1.18
CA LYS A 202 15.28 3.27 1.06
C LYS A 202 14.84 3.96 -0.23
N GLU A 203 14.65 3.20 -1.31
CA GLU A 203 14.33 3.67 -2.66
C GLU A 203 12.82 3.80 -2.92
N ILE A 204 11.98 3.60 -1.91
CA ILE A 204 10.53 3.75 -2.05
C ILE A 204 10.19 5.23 -2.22
N ASN A 205 9.55 5.57 -3.34
CA ASN A 205 9.07 6.91 -3.63
C ASN A 205 7.76 7.20 -2.87
N TRP A 206 7.89 7.62 -1.61
CA TRP A 206 6.75 7.82 -0.71
C TRP A 206 5.77 8.89 -1.18
N LEU A 207 6.27 10.02 -1.73
CA LEU A 207 5.41 11.11 -2.21
C LEU A 207 4.55 10.69 -3.42
N PHE A 208 5.14 10.00 -4.41
CA PHE A 208 4.38 9.49 -5.56
C PHE A 208 3.31 8.48 -5.13
N LEU A 209 3.64 7.58 -4.18
CA LEU A 209 2.67 6.63 -3.65
C LEU A 209 1.56 7.30 -2.83
N LEU A 210 1.84 8.41 -2.15
CA LEU A 210 0.87 9.21 -1.43
C LEU A 210 -0.11 9.90 -2.39
N LEU A 211 0.40 10.73 -3.31
CA LEU A 211 -0.41 11.54 -4.23
C LEU A 211 -1.25 10.68 -5.19
N GLY A 212 -0.71 9.52 -5.61
CA GLY A 212 -1.48 8.54 -6.38
C GLY A 212 -2.48 7.72 -5.55
N GLN A 213 -2.52 7.90 -4.23
CA GLN A 213 -3.27 7.08 -3.26
C GLN A 213 -2.94 5.57 -3.33
N MET A 214 -1.71 5.24 -3.72
CA MET A 214 -1.24 3.88 -4.00
C MET A 214 -0.46 3.21 -2.85
N LEU A 215 -0.35 3.84 -1.67
CA LEU A 215 0.35 3.27 -0.51
C LEU A 215 -0.18 1.88 -0.11
N GLY A 216 -1.44 1.56 -0.40
CA GLY A 216 -2.01 0.23 -0.27
C GLY A 216 -1.28 -0.89 -1.03
N CYS A 217 -0.51 -0.55 -2.06
CA CYS A 217 0.30 -1.52 -2.80
C CYS A 217 1.54 -2.00 -2.00
N CYS A 218 1.95 -1.26 -0.97
CA CYS A 218 3.09 -1.63 -0.15
C CYS A 218 2.84 -2.91 0.66
N LYS A 219 3.90 -3.73 0.74
CA LYS A 219 3.97 -4.88 1.65
C LYS A 219 4.05 -4.40 3.10
N LEU A 220 3.57 -5.20 4.06
CA LEU A 220 3.57 -4.86 5.49
C LEU A 220 4.96 -4.51 6.03
N ASN A 221 6.01 -5.13 5.49
CA ASN A 221 7.41 -4.88 5.84
C ASN A 221 7.96 -3.55 5.30
N HIS A 222 7.31 -2.92 4.31
CA HIS A 222 7.61 -1.56 3.82
C HIS A 222 6.93 -0.54 4.74
N LEU A 223 5.65 -0.73 5.05
CA LEU A 223 4.90 0.13 5.97
C LEU A 223 5.56 0.17 7.36
N LYS A 224 5.91 -0.99 7.93
CA LYS A 224 6.67 -1.07 9.20
C LYS A 224 8.06 -0.44 9.15
N TYR A 225 8.63 -0.22 7.96
CA TYR A 225 9.90 0.51 7.80
C TYR A 225 9.68 2.02 7.80
N PHE A 226 8.63 2.52 7.15
CA PHE A 226 8.22 3.92 7.25
C PHE A 226 7.98 4.30 8.72
N CYS A 227 7.15 3.54 9.42
CA CYS A 227 6.79 3.81 10.80
C CYS A 227 8.02 3.82 11.73
N LYS A 228 9.00 2.93 11.48
CA LYS A 228 10.27 2.91 12.24
C LYS A 228 11.05 4.23 12.12
N HIS A 229 10.97 4.92 10.98
CA HIS A 229 11.78 6.09 10.67
C HIS A 229 11.04 7.43 10.78
N ASN A 230 9.75 7.42 11.13
CA ASN A 230 8.97 8.62 11.44
C ASN A 230 8.32 8.51 12.85
N GLU A 231 8.94 7.74 13.74
CA GLU A 231 8.54 7.52 15.15
C GLU A 231 7.10 6.99 15.39
N ILE A 232 6.46 6.45 14.36
CA ILE A 232 5.09 5.90 14.42
C ILE A 232 5.09 4.51 15.08
N HIS A 233 4.10 4.26 15.96
CA HIS A 233 3.91 2.96 16.58
C HIS A 233 3.63 1.84 15.55
N ARG A 234 4.42 0.76 15.60
CA ARG A 234 4.34 -0.34 14.64
C ARG A 234 3.33 -1.41 15.07
N THR A 235 2.11 -1.34 14.56
CA THR A 235 1.09 -2.40 14.76
C THR A 235 1.28 -3.60 13.78
N GLY A 236 0.49 -4.66 13.98
CA GLY A 236 0.37 -5.76 13.01
C GLY A 236 -0.65 -5.49 11.90
N ALA A 237 -1.56 -4.54 12.09
CA ALA A 237 -2.74 -4.33 11.25
C ALA A 237 -2.41 -3.36 10.10
N LYS A 238 -2.60 -3.80 8.85
CA LYS A 238 -2.20 -3.03 7.65
C LYS A 238 -3.03 -1.75 7.48
N ASP A 239 -4.32 -1.80 7.80
CA ASP A 239 -5.26 -0.69 7.75
C ASP A 239 -4.86 0.45 8.70
N ARG A 240 -4.47 0.12 9.94
CA ARG A 240 -3.95 1.10 10.91
C ARG A 240 -2.64 1.72 10.43
N LEU A 241 -1.67 0.88 10.05
CA LEU A 241 -0.37 1.38 9.55
C LEU A 241 -0.54 2.29 8.32
N LEU A 242 -1.46 1.97 7.40
CA LEU A 242 -1.73 2.85 6.26
C LEU A 242 -2.29 4.19 6.72
N TYR A 243 -3.28 4.20 7.61
CA TYR A 243 -3.84 5.44 8.16
C TYR A 243 -2.73 6.33 8.77
N ASP A 244 -1.93 5.77 9.67
CA ASP A 244 -0.85 6.49 10.34
C ASP A 244 0.18 7.06 9.34
N ILE A 245 0.47 6.32 8.26
CA ILE A 245 1.42 6.73 7.21
C ILE A 245 0.85 7.84 6.33
N TYR A 246 -0.44 7.78 5.95
CA TYR A 246 -1.09 8.87 5.21
C TYR A 246 -1.13 10.16 6.04
N GLU A 247 -1.56 10.07 7.30
CA GLU A 247 -1.62 11.24 8.20
C GLU A 247 -0.24 11.85 8.43
N ASN A 248 0.78 11.03 8.70
CA ASN A 248 2.15 11.51 8.89
C ASN A 248 2.74 12.13 7.61
N LEU A 249 2.54 11.53 6.44
CA LEU A 249 3.02 12.07 5.17
C LEU A 249 2.32 13.38 4.78
N ILE A 250 1.02 13.50 5.04
CA ILE A 250 0.29 14.76 4.82
C ILE A 250 0.80 15.84 5.78
N ASN A 251 0.99 15.54 7.07
CA ASN A 251 1.56 16.50 8.02
C ASN A 251 3.03 16.88 7.69
N GLN A 252 3.78 16.06 6.93
CA GLN A 252 5.09 16.44 6.40
C GLN A 252 5.00 17.38 5.18
N LEU A 253 3.94 17.28 4.37
CA LEU A 253 3.70 18.15 3.20
C LEU A 253 3.04 19.47 3.59
N VAL A 254 2.02 19.40 4.42
CA VAL A 254 1.19 20.52 4.86
C VAL A 254 1.21 20.47 6.39
N PRO A 255 2.13 21.21 7.04
CA PRO A 255 2.10 21.41 8.48
C PRO A 255 0.71 21.86 8.95
N ASP A 256 0.33 21.47 10.15
CA ASP A 256 -0.96 21.79 10.79
C ASP A 256 -2.22 21.32 10.04
N PHE A 257 -2.13 20.49 9.00
CA PHE A 257 -3.30 19.88 8.35
C PHE A 257 -4.17 19.14 9.38
N SER A 258 -3.55 18.32 10.25
CA SER A 258 -4.27 17.57 11.29
C SER A 258 -4.77 18.41 12.47
N SER A 259 -4.35 19.67 12.58
CA SER A 259 -4.82 20.62 13.61
C SER A 259 -6.09 21.36 13.18
N ASN A 260 -6.35 21.41 11.86
CA ASN A 260 -7.41 22.20 11.23
C ASN A 260 -8.50 21.33 10.53
N SER A 261 -8.53 20.01 10.76
CA SER A 261 -9.44 19.06 10.08
C SER A 261 -10.07 18.01 11.00
#